data_AF-A0A160T953-F1
#
_entry.id   AF-A0A160T953-F1
#
_cell.length_a   1.000
_cell.length_b   1.000
_cell.length_c   1.000
_cell.angle_alpha   90.00
_cell.angle_beta   90.00
_cell.angle_gamma   90.00
#
_symmetry.space_group_name_H-M   'P 1'
#
loop_
_entity.id
_entity.type
_entity.pdbx_description
1 polymer ?
#
loop_
_entity_poly.entity_id
_entity_poly.type
_entity_poly.pdbx_seq_one_letter_code
_entity_poly.pdbx_strand_id
1 'polypeptide(L)'
;MSSNLDEVRRFADTLHAANQPWTGELFGWSAEYNPELAEPPIDSRLSFTPADFCIGESGVWFFSRQWENCRDAAPVEFLDERNVVRETFRS
;
A
#
# COMPACT_ATOMS: atom_id res chain seq x y z
N MET A 1 -13.03 5.68 -12.42
CA MET A 1 -12.53 5.32 -11.07
C MET A 1 -11.08 4.80 -11.08
N SER A 2 -10.29 5.08 -12.11
CA SER A 2 -8.86 4.69 -12.17
C SER A 2 -7.93 5.74 -11.55
N SER A 3 -8.28 7.02 -11.63
CA SER A 3 -7.40 8.13 -11.23
C SER A 3 -6.94 8.09 -9.77
N ASN A 4 -7.83 7.74 -8.84
CA ASN A 4 -7.49 7.74 -7.42
C ASN A 4 -6.44 6.66 -7.08
N LEU A 5 -6.49 5.48 -7.71
CA LEU A 5 -5.53 4.41 -7.42
C LEU A 5 -4.14 4.75 -7.99
N ASP A 6 -4.09 5.39 -9.16
CA ASP A 6 -2.84 5.89 -9.73
C ASP A 6 -2.21 7.00 -8.87
N GLU A 7 -3.03 7.85 -8.24
CA GLU A 7 -2.56 8.83 -7.26
C GLU A 7 -2.03 8.17 -5.97
N VAL A 8 -2.73 7.15 -5.46
CA VAL A 8 -2.27 6.34 -4.31
C VAL A 8 -0.92 5.69 -4.62
N ARG A 9 -0.75 5.11 -5.82
CA ARG A 9 0.53 4.51 -6.25
C ARG A 9 1.67 5.53 -6.22
N ARG A 10 1.47 6.69 -6.86
CA ARG A 10 2.48 7.76 -6.89
C ARG A 10 2.83 8.27 -5.50
N PHE A 11 1.84 8.38 -4.61
CA PHE A 11 2.07 8.77 -3.24
C PHE A 11 2.92 7.73 -2.50
N ALA A 12 2.58 6.45 -2.63
CA ALA A 12 3.37 5.36 -2.07
C ALA A 12 4.80 5.31 -2.63
N ASP A 13 4.99 5.55 -3.93
CA ASP A 13 6.34 5.63 -4.55
C ASP A 13 7.14 6.82 -3.96
N THR A 14 6.47 7.94 -3.67
CA THR A 14 7.12 9.11 -3.06
C THR A 14 7.57 8.84 -1.63
N LEU A 15 6.72 8.17 -0.83
CA LEU A 15 7.08 7.73 0.52
C LEU A 15 8.23 6.71 0.48
N HIS A 16 8.19 5.77 -0.46
CA HIS A 16 9.22 4.77 -0.63
C HIS A 16 10.57 5.37 -1.02
N ALA A 17 10.57 6.36 -1.92
CA ALA A 17 11.77 7.11 -2.28
C ALA A 17 12.34 7.88 -1.06
N ALA A 18 11.47 8.46 -0.22
CA ALA A 18 11.88 9.15 1.00
C ALA A 18 12.40 8.20 2.09
N ASN A 19 11.96 6.94 2.09
CA ASN A 19 12.35 5.89 3.02
C ASN A 19 12.24 6.28 4.50
N GLN A 20 11.16 6.97 4.86
CA GLN A 20 10.83 7.32 6.23
C GLN A 20 9.46 6.75 6.59
N PRO A 21 9.29 6.18 7.80
CA PRO A 21 7.99 5.69 8.23
C PRO A 21 6.98 6.84 8.23
N TRP A 22 5.77 6.55 7.81
CA TRP A 22 4.70 7.53 7.71
C TRP A 22 3.36 6.91 8.09
N THR A 23 2.53 7.68 8.77
CA THR A 23 1.15 7.30 9.11
C THR A 23 0.28 8.53 8.98
N GLY A 24 -0.89 8.38 8.37
CA GLY A 24 -1.82 9.48 8.17
C GLY A 24 -3.08 9.07 7.46
N GLU A 25 -3.67 10.03 6.76
CA GLU A 25 -4.90 9.85 6.00
C GLU A 25 -4.68 10.29 4.56
N LEU A 26 -5.24 9.53 3.61
CA LEU A 26 -5.26 9.87 2.19
C LEU A 26 -6.66 9.57 1.64
N PHE A 27 -7.30 10.56 1.00
CA PHE A 27 -8.68 10.46 0.50
C PHE A 27 -9.73 10.01 1.55
N GLY A 28 -9.53 10.38 2.82
CA GLY A 28 -10.43 9.97 3.91
C GLY A 28 -10.18 8.57 4.46
N TRP A 29 -9.14 7.88 3.98
CA TRP A 29 -8.75 6.55 4.44
C TRP A 29 -7.45 6.60 5.23
N SER A 30 -7.42 5.90 6.36
CA SER A 30 -6.18 5.65 7.09
C SER A 30 -5.16 4.95 6.20
N ALA A 31 -3.91 5.41 6.26
CA ALA A 31 -2.80 4.88 5.49
C ALA A 31 -1.51 4.89 6.30
N GLU A 32 -0.64 3.94 6.01
CA GLU A 32 0.69 3.84 6.59
C GLU A 32 1.72 3.35 5.57
N TYR A 33 2.97 3.75 5.80
CA TYR A 33 4.14 3.28 5.10
C TYR A 33 5.20 2.87 6.12
N ASN A 34 5.71 1.65 5.96
CA ASN A 34 6.79 1.10 6.75
C ASN A 34 8.00 0.89 5.81
N PRO A 35 9.18 1.46 6.12
CA PRO A 35 10.37 1.27 5.30
C PRO A 35 10.96 -0.14 5.49
N GLU A 36 11.84 -0.52 4.57
CA GLU A 36 12.60 -1.76 4.66
C GLU A 36 13.45 -1.75 5.94
N LEU A 37 13.43 -2.86 6.68
CA LEU A 37 14.30 -3.09 7.83
C LEU A 37 15.28 -4.21 7.50
N ALA A 38 16.56 -3.98 7.81
CA ALA A 38 17.60 -5.00 7.63
C ALA A 38 17.38 -6.23 8.50
N GLU A 39 16.65 -6.08 9.60
CA GLU A 39 16.31 -7.16 10.51
C GLU A 39 15.09 -7.93 9.97
N PRO A 40 15.17 -9.27 9.86
CA PRO A 40 14.03 -10.07 9.45
C PRO A 40 12.97 -10.13 10.56
N PRO A 41 11.69 -10.32 10.21
CA PRO A 41 10.65 -10.54 11.20
C PRO A 41 10.96 -11.80 12.01
N ILE A 42 10.64 -11.78 13.31
CA ILE A 42 10.78 -12.95 14.20
C ILE A 42 10.00 -14.13 13.58
N ASP A 43 10.65 -15.30 13.50
CA ASP A 43 10.13 -16.53 12.88
C ASP A 43 9.89 -16.49 11.36
N SER A 44 10.47 -15.53 10.63
CA SER A 44 10.44 -15.51 9.16
C SER A 44 11.70 -16.10 8.52
N ARG A 45 11.56 -16.72 7.34
CA ARG A 45 12.70 -17.16 6.49
C ARG A 45 13.26 -16.02 5.64
N LEU A 46 12.67 -14.84 5.72
CA LEU A 46 13.13 -13.66 4.99
C LEU A 46 14.49 -13.21 5.53
N SER A 47 15.31 -12.61 4.67
CA SER A 47 16.61 -12.06 5.06
C SER A 47 16.53 -10.61 5.53
N PHE A 48 15.37 -9.97 5.36
CA PHE A 48 15.06 -8.59 5.72
C PHE A 48 13.52 -8.44 5.85
N THR A 49 13.05 -7.36 6.46
CA THR A 49 11.62 -6.98 6.44
C THR A 49 11.39 -6.05 5.25
N PRO A 50 10.57 -6.42 4.25
CA PRO A 50 10.33 -5.57 3.08
C PRO A 50 9.59 -4.30 3.47
N ALA A 51 9.76 -3.24 2.68
CA ALA A 51 8.93 -2.06 2.81
C ALA A 51 7.48 -2.39 2.42
N ASP A 52 6.53 -1.75 3.08
CA ASP A 52 5.11 -1.87 2.77
C ASP A 52 4.39 -0.53 2.84
N PHE A 53 3.33 -0.40 2.05
CA PHE A 53 2.36 0.67 2.12
C PHE A 53 0.96 0.05 2.16
N CYS A 54 0.12 0.53 3.06
CA CYS A 54 -1.26 0.07 3.21
C CYS A 54 -2.19 1.27 3.32
N ILE A 55 -3.38 1.18 2.72
CA ILE A 55 -4.45 2.19 2.84
C ILE A 55 -5.82 1.53 2.86
N GLY A 56 -6.71 2.08 3.66
CA GLY A 56 -8.12 1.68 3.72
C GLY A 56 -8.40 0.67 4.83
N GLU A 57 -9.56 0.03 4.73
CA GLU A 57 -10.06 -0.93 5.71
C GLU A 57 -10.39 -2.26 5.01
N SER A 58 -9.76 -3.33 5.50
CA SER A 58 -9.97 -4.68 4.97
C SER A 58 -11.45 -5.08 5.08
N GLY A 59 -12.02 -5.59 3.99
CA GLY A 59 -13.43 -5.95 3.92
C GLY A 59 -14.35 -4.81 3.49
N VAL A 60 -13.86 -3.58 3.31
CA VAL A 60 -14.61 -2.46 2.71
C VAL A 60 -13.94 -2.05 1.39
N TRP A 61 -12.78 -1.41 1.52
CA TRP A 61 -11.87 -1.08 0.44
C TRP A 61 -10.47 -1.00 1.04
N PHE A 62 -9.56 -1.81 0.53
CA PHE A 62 -8.17 -1.86 1.01
C PHE A 62 -7.21 -2.02 -0.16
N PHE A 63 -6.11 -1.28 -0.10
CA PHE A 63 -5.03 -1.40 -1.07
C PHE A 63 -3.69 -1.47 -0.34
N SER A 64 -2.82 -2.36 -0.78
CA SER A 64 -1.45 -2.42 -0.28
C SER A 64 -0.42 -2.66 -1.38
N ARG A 65 0.81 -2.23 -1.11
CA ARG A 65 1.99 -2.44 -1.94
C ARG A 65 3.13 -2.93 -1.05
N GLN A 66 3.80 -4.00 -1.46
CA GLN A 66 4.92 -4.58 -0.70
C GLN A 66 6.14 -4.76 -1.62
N TRP A 67 7.30 -4.24 -1.21
CA TRP A 67 8.56 -4.33 -1.95
C TRP A 67 9.31 -5.63 -1.58
N GLU A 68 8.68 -6.76 -1.87
CA GLU A 68 9.14 -8.10 -1.44
C GLU A 68 10.48 -8.53 -2.06
N ASN A 69 10.80 -7.98 -3.23
CA ASN A 69 11.96 -8.39 -4.03
C ASN A 69 13.16 -7.44 -3.89
N CYS A 70 13.18 -6.56 -2.87
CA CYS A 70 14.09 -5.44 -2.58
C CYS A 70 13.54 -4.05 -2.94
N ARG A 71 14.15 -3.02 -2.34
CA ARG A 71 13.82 -1.59 -2.53
C ARG A 71 13.70 -1.14 -3.99
N ASP A 72 14.58 -1.60 -4.87
CA ASP A 72 14.59 -1.16 -6.27
C ASP A 72 13.66 -1.97 -7.20
N ALA A 73 12.97 -2.98 -6.66
CA ALA A 73 12.04 -3.80 -7.42
C ALA A 73 10.63 -3.19 -7.47
N ALA A 74 9.83 -3.60 -8.45
CA ALA A 74 8.42 -3.26 -8.47
C ALA A 74 7.71 -3.92 -7.28
N PRO A 75 6.83 -3.19 -6.56
CA PRO A 75 6.10 -3.77 -5.45
C PRO A 75 5.00 -4.70 -5.94
N VAL A 76 4.70 -5.70 -5.13
CA VAL A 76 3.51 -6.53 -5.29
C VAL A 76 2.32 -5.75 -4.77
N GLU A 77 1.27 -5.67 -5.60
CA GLU A 77 0.04 -4.93 -5.27
C GLU A 77 -1.07 -5.90 -4.84
N PHE A 78 -1.85 -5.49 -3.85
CA PHE A 78 -3.08 -6.16 -3.46
C PHE A 78 -4.21 -5.13 -3.36
N LEU A 79 -5.37 -5.45 -3.95
CA LEU A 79 -6.56 -4.61 -3.92
C LEU A 79 -7.78 -5.45 -3.49
N ASP A 80 -8.40 -5.05 -2.39
CA ASP A 80 -9.67 -5.55 -1.92
C ASP A 80 -10.76 -4.52 -2.20
N GLU A 81 -11.59 -4.75 -3.22
CA GLU A 81 -12.68 -3.85 -3.60
C GLU A 81 -14.06 -4.54 -3.59
N ARG A 82 -14.15 -5.69 -2.91
CA ARG A 82 -15.31 -6.60 -2.96
C ARG A 82 -16.62 -5.98 -2.48
N ASN A 83 -16.58 -4.96 -1.61
CA ASN A 83 -17.75 -4.33 -1.02
C ASN A 83 -17.95 -2.87 -1.45
N VAL A 84 -17.26 -2.43 -2.51
CA VAL A 84 -17.46 -1.08 -3.07
C VAL A 84 -18.67 -1.10 -4.01
N VAL A 85 -19.76 -0.45 -3.59
CA VAL A 85 -20.94 -0.27 -4.43
C VAL A 85 -20.63 0.75 -5.52
N ARG A 86 -20.62 0.32 -6.78
CA ARG A 86 -20.51 1.23 -7.92
C ARG A 86 -21.92 1.72 -8.27
N GLU A 87 -22.25 2.95 -7.90
CA GLU A 87 -23.49 3.58 -8.38
C GLU A 87 -23.45 3.65 -9.91
N THR A 88 -24.21 2.77 -10.55
CA THR A 88 -24.43 2.85 -11.99
C THR A 88 -25.57 3.82 -12.17
N PHE A 89 -25.25 5.11 -12.33
CA PHE A 89 -26.25 6.08 -12.80
C PHE A 89 -26.70 5.64 -14.20
N ARG A 90 -27.84 4.96 -14.26
CA ARG A 90 -28.55 4.77 -15.52
C ARG A 90 -29.18 6.11 -15.86
N SER A 91 -28.72 6.68 -16.97
CA SER A 91 -29.37 7.81 -17.65
C SER A 91 -30.69 7.37 -18.28
#